data_AF-A0A2V6H0V4-F1
#
_entry.id   AF-A0A2V6H0V4-F1
#
_cell.length_a   1.000
_cell.length_b   1.000
_cell.length_c   1.000
_cell.angle_alpha   90.00
_cell.angle_beta   90.00
_cell.angle_gamma   90.00
#
_symmetry.space_group_name_H-M   'P 1'
#
loop_
_entity.id
_entity.type
_entity.pdbx_description
1 polymer ?
#
loop_
_entity_poly.entity_id
_entity_poly.type
_entity_poly.pdbx_seq_one_letter_code
_entity_poly.pdbx_strand_id
1 'polypeptide(L)'
;WGRRRSIALCCALGIMLIPLWVFSPGYTLLVIGGFAMQFMVQGAWGIVPVHLNELSPDAVRGTFPGFAYQLGNLFAANTAVVEAQLAYHFRDTSGHPDYAKALGLFTLVIFILLIFLAAVGPEKRGKEF
;
A
#
# COMPACT_ATOMS: atom_id res chain seq x y z
N TRP A 1 -6.45 17.10 10.53
CA TRP A 1 -5.70 16.56 9.38
C TRP A 1 -6.67 15.73 8.55
N GLY A 2 -6.76 15.92 7.23
CA GLY A 2 -7.72 15.19 6.39
C GLY A 2 -7.26 13.75 6.10
N ARG A 3 -8.19 12.79 5.99
CA ARG A 3 -7.87 11.36 5.83
C ARG A 3 -7.03 11.07 4.58
N ARG A 4 -7.35 11.75 3.48
CA ARG A 4 -6.55 11.74 2.25
C ARG A 4 -5.09 12.12 2.49
N ARG A 5 -4.84 13.17 3.27
CA ARG A 5 -3.48 13.66 3.56
C ARG A 5 -2.72 12.67 4.44
N SER A 6 -3.41 12.00 5.36
CA SER A 6 -2.81 10.96 6.19
C SER A 6 -2.43 9.73 5.38
N ILE A 7 -3.31 9.24 4.49
CA ILE A 7 -3.00 8.12 3.57
C ILE A 7 -1.79 8.48 2.70
N ALA A 8 -1.80 9.66 2.08
CA ALA A 8 -0.70 10.11 1.23
C ALA A 8 0.62 10.25 2.02
N LEU A 9 0.58 10.73 3.26
CA LEU A 9 1.77 10.84 4.11
C LEU A 9 2.33 9.46 4.48
N CYS A 10 1.48 8.51 4.88
CA CYS A 10 1.90 7.14 5.18
C CYS A 10 2.55 6.49 3.96
N CYS A 11 1.96 6.63 2.77
CA CYS A 11 2.54 6.12 1.53
C CYS A 11 3.87 6.81 1.18
N ALA A 12 3.96 8.14 1.32
CA ALA A 12 5.19 8.88 1.01
C ALA A 12 6.34 8.49 1.93
N LEU A 13 6.09 8.36 3.23
CA LEU A 13 7.07 7.86 4.20
C LEU A 13 7.42 6.39 3.93
N GLY A 14 6.42 5.58 3.56
CA GLY A 14 6.62 4.21 3.11
C GLY A 14 7.58 4.12 1.92
N ILE A 15 7.44 4.98 0.91
CA ILE A 15 8.36 5.02 -0.24
C ILE A 15 9.81 5.25 0.21
N MET A 16 10.03 6.17 1.16
CA MET A 16 11.37 6.45 1.69
C MET A 16 11.96 5.27 2.46
N LEU A 17 11.12 4.40 3.01
CA LEU A 17 11.52 3.23 3.80
C LEU A 17 11.74 1.97 2.95
N ILE A 18 11.32 1.95 1.67
CA ILE A 18 11.53 0.80 0.77
C ILE A 18 13.00 0.36 0.75
N PRO A 19 14.00 1.25 0.54
CA PRO A 19 15.39 0.80 0.50
C PRO A 19 15.88 0.17 1.81
N LEU A 20 15.40 0.70 2.93
CA LEU A 20 15.73 0.20 4.26
C LEU A 20 15.15 -1.18 4.52
N TRP A 21 13.99 -1.47 3.93
CA TRP A 21 13.26 -2.72 4.12
C TRP A 21 13.73 -3.84 3.18
N VAL A 22 13.85 -3.59 1.87
CA VAL A 22 14.22 -4.66 0.91
C VAL A 22 15.71 -4.74 0.59
N PHE A 23 16.48 -3.66 0.75
CA PHE A 23 17.91 -3.62 0.42
C PHE A 23 18.80 -3.45 1.65
N SER A 24 18.34 -3.91 2.81
CA SER A 24 19.10 -3.80 4.05
C SER A 24 20.42 -4.60 3.99
N PRO A 25 21.58 -4.00 4.32
CA PRO A 25 22.88 -4.68 4.34
C PRO A 25 23.07 -5.58 5.57
N GLY A 26 22.14 -5.58 6.54
CA GLY A 26 22.26 -6.38 7.76
C GLY A 26 20.95 -6.59 8.51
N TYR A 27 20.95 -7.57 9.42
CA TYR A 27 19.75 -8.00 10.15
C TYR A 27 19.10 -6.88 10.97
N THR A 28 19.88 -6.11 11.74
CA THR A 28 19.36 -5.03 12.58
C THR A 28 18.60 -3.99 11.76
N LEU A 29 19.17 -3.59 10.64
CA LEU A 29 18.57 -2.57 9.77
C LEU A 29 17.35 -3.12 9.03
N LEU A 30 17.33 -4.42 8.74
CA LEU A 30 16.18 -5.12 8.16
C LEU A 30 14.99 -5.14 9.14
N VAL A 31 15.25 -5.40 10.43
CA VAL A 31 14.21 -5.37 11.48
C VAL A 31 13.64 -3.96 11.63
N ILE A 32 14.50 -2.94 11.68
CA ILE A 32 14.07 -1.54 11.79
C ILE A 32 13.26 -1.12 10.56
N GLY A 33 13.76 -1.41 9.36
CA GLY A 33 13.08 -1.10 8.09
C GLY A 33 11.74 -1.82 7.96
N GLY A 34 11.71 -3.12 8.30
CA GLY A 34 10.48 -3.91 8.31
C GLY A 34 9.45 -3.37 9.28
N PHE A 35 9.85 -3.05 10.52
CA PHE A 35 8.95 -2.46 11.52
C PHE A 35 8.40 -1.10 11.03
N ALA A 36 9.28 -0.21 10.56
CA ALA A 36 8.87 1.11 10.08
C ALA A 36 7.93 1.03 8.87
N MET A 37 8.22 0.12 7.92
CA MET A 37 7.34 -0.14 6.78
C MET A 37 5.97 -0.63 7.24
N GLN A 38 5.91 -1.62 8.13
CA GLN A 38 4.65 -2.14 8.65
C GLN A 38 3.88 -1.07 9.43
N PHE A 39 4.56 -0.24 10.23
CA PHE A 39 3.93 0.86 10.93
C PHE A 39 3.25 1.86 9.97
N MET A 40 3.89 2.19 8.84
CA MET A 40 3.29 3.03 7.80
C MET A 40 2.12 2.35 7.07
N VAL A 41 2.28 1.06 6.70
CA VAL A 41 1.22 0.28 6.02
C VAL A 41 -0.01 0.17 6.90
N GLN A 42 0.14 -0.18 8.18
CA GLN A 42 -0.96 -0.27 9.14
C GLN A 42 -1.61 1.10 9.39
N GLY A 43 -0.81 2.16 9.42
CA GLY A 43 -1.32 3.54 9.49
C GLY A 43 -2.25 3.89 8.32
N ALA A 44 -1.89 3.50 7.10
CA ALA A 44 -2.78 3.68 5.94
C ALA A 44 -4.02 2.78 6.02
N TRP A 45 -3.83 1.50 6.34
CA TRP A 45 -4.90 0.50 6.47
C TRP A 45 -5.96 0.87 7.50
N GLY A 46 -5.60 1.53 8.59
CA GLY A 46 -6.57 2.01 9.57
C GLY A 46 -7.48 3.13 9.05
N ILE A 47 -7.03 3.89 8.04
CA ILE A 47 -7.71 5.09 7.55
C ILE A 47 -8.57 4.81 6.32
N VAL A 48 -8.12 3.92 5.43
CA VAL A 48 -8.81 3.61 4.16
C VAL A 48 -10.26 3.13 4.37
N PRO A 49 -10.57 2.15 5.24
CA PRO A 49 -11.93 1.66 5.43
C PRO A 49 -12.88 2.75 5.91
N VAL A 50 -12.40 3.62 6.81
CA VAL A 50 -13.22 4.71 7.35
C VAL A 50 -13.46 5.75 6.25
N HIS A 51 -12.46 6.07 5.43
CA HIS A 51 -12.60 6.98 4.29
C HIS A 51 -13.59 6.44 3.25
N LEU A 52 -13.55 5.14 2.94
CA LEU A 52 -14.53 4.49 2.07
C LEU A 52 -15.95 4.54 2.65
N ASN A 53 -16.11 4.39 3.97
CA ASN A 53 -17.40 4.52 4.64
C ASN A 53 -17.99 5.94 4.46
N GLU A 54 -17.18 6.99 4.60
CA GLU A 54 -17.62 8.37 4.39
C GLU A 54 -18.05 8.67 2.95
N LEU A 55 -17.44 7.98 1.99
CA LEU A 55 -17.77 8.13 0.58
C LEU A 55 -19.03 7.36 0.19
N SER A 56 -19.35 6.28 0.92
CA SER A 56 -20.47 5.40 0.61
C SER A 56 -21.81 6.14 0.63
N PRO A 57 -22.72 5.88 -0.33
CA PRO A 57 -24.07 6.43 -0.31
C PRO A 57 -24.83 5.93 0.93
N ASP A 58 -25.66 6.80 1.53
CA ASP A 58 -26.37 6.51 2.79
C ASP A 58 -27.23 5.23 2.70
N ALA A 59 -27.81 4.96 1.52
CA ALA A 59 -28.64 3.79 1.27
C ALA A 59 -27.89 2.44 1.26
N VAL A 60 -26.57 2.43 1.01
CA VAL A 60 -25.76 1.19 0.87
C VAL A 60 -24.49 1.19 1.72
N ARG A 61 -24.42 2.07 2.72
CA ARG A 61 -23.23 2.22 3.58
C ARG A 61 -22.80 0.95 4.31
N GLY A 62 -23.73 0.03 4.54
CA GLY A 62 -23.46 -1.26 5.19
C GLY A 62 -22.79 -2.30 4.29
N THR A 63 -23.02 -2.25 2.97
CA THR A 63 -22.55 -3.29 2.03
C THR A 63 -21.46 -2.80 1.10
N PHE A 64 -21.48 -1.52 0.74
CA PHE A 64 -20.56 -0.94 -0.23
C PHE A 64 -19.07 -1.04 0.17
N PRO A 65 -18.66 -0.75 1.42
CA PRO A 65 -17.26 -0.89 1.83
C PRO A 65 -16.78 -2.35 1.78
N GLY A 66 -17.63 -3.29 2.22
CA GLY A 66 -17.31 -4.71 2.20
C GLY A 66 -17.18 -5.27 0.77
N PHE A 67 -18.07 -4.84 -0.13
CA PHE A 67 -17.98 -5.21 -1.54
C PHE A 67 -16.71 -4.66 -2.21
N ALA A 68 -16.40 -3.38 -1.99
CA ALA A 68 -15.16 -2.76 -2.49
C ALA A 68 -13.92 -3.48 -1.95
N TYR A 69 -13.93 -3.89 -0.68
CA TYR A 69 -12.85 -4.66 -0.07
C TYR A 69 -12.63 -6.01 -0.76
N GLN A 70 -13.70 -6.77 -0.98
CA GLN A 70 -13.59 -8.09 -1.61
C GLN A 70 -13.19 -8.00 -3.08
N LEU A 71 -13.64 -6.97 -3.81
CA LEU A 71 -13.12 -6.68 -5.14
C LEU A 71 -11.62 -6.37 -5.11
N GLY A 72 -11.18 -5.57 -4.12
CA GLY A 72 -9.75 -5.31 -3.90
C GLY A 72 -8.96 -6.60 -3.70
N ASN A 73 -9.46 -7.51 -2.85
CA ASN A 73 -8.84 -8.82 -2.63
C ASN A 73 -8.82 -9.68 -3.89
N LEU A 74 -9.89 -9.64 -4.70
CA LEU A 74 -9.96 -10.37 -5.97
C LEU A 74 -8.84 -9.91 -6.92
N PHE A 75 -8.63 -8.61 -7.06
CA PHE A 75 -7.54 -8.07 -7.88
C PHE A 75 -6.16 -8.34 -7.26
N ALA A 76 -6.05 -8.30 -5.93
CA ALA A 76 -4.81 -8.56 -5.22
C ALA A 76 -4.42 -10.05 -5.16
N ALA A 77 -5.34 -10.98 -5.46
CA ALA A 77 -5.13 -12.42 -5.31
C ALA A 77 -3.91 -12.95 -6.07
N ASN A 78 -3.59 -12.36 -7.24
CA ASN A 78 -2.46 -12.79 -8.07
C ASN A 78 -1.16 -12.00 -7.81
N THR A 79 -1.13 -11.12 -6.80
CA THR A 79 0.00 -10.23 -6.54
C THR A 79 1.30 -11.01 -6.31
N ALA A 80 1.27 -12.05 -5.48
CA ALA A 80 2.46 -12.86 -5.18
C ALA A 80 3.03 -13.55 -6.44
N VAL A 81 2.18 -13.95 -7.39
CA VAL A 81 2.62 -14.55 -8.65
C VAL A 81 3.27 -13.49 -9.53
N VAL A 82 2.67 -12.30 -9.63
CA VAL A 82 3.24 -11.17 -10.37
C VAL A 82 4.60 -10.77 -9.79
N GLU A 83 4.73 -10.68 -8.47
CA GLU A 83 5.99 -10.37 -7.79
C GLU A 83 7.05 -11.45 -8.05
N ALA A 84 6.69 -12.72 -8.00
CA ALA A 84 7.61 -13.80 -8.32
C ALA A 84 8.07 -13.76 -9.79
N GLN A 85 7.15 -13.54 -10.74
CA GLN A 85 7.49 -13.38 -12.15
C GLN A 85 8.40 -12.17 -12.39
N LEU A 86 8.14 -11.07 -11.70
CA LEU A 86 8.97 -9.87 -11.75
C LEU A 86 10.37 -10.13 -11.20
N ALA A 87 10.50 -10.91 -10.11
CA ALA A 87 11.78 -11.34 -9.57
C ALA A 87 12.54 -12.24 -10.56
N TYR A 88 11.85 -13.11 -11.31
CA TYR A 88 12.48 -13.91 -12.37
C TYR A 88 13.00 -13.06 -13.52
N HIS A 89 12.37 -11.91 -13.78
CA HIS A 89 12.81 -10.96 -14.82
C HIS A 89 14.01 -10.14 -14.35
N PHE A 90 13.97 -9.64 -13.11
CA PHE A 90 15.11 -9.02 -12.45
C PHE A 90 16.04 -10.12 -11.93
N ARG A 91 16.78 -10.79 -12.81
CA ARG A 91 17.82 -11.71 -12.35
C ARG A 91 19.00 -10.92 -11.77
N ASP A 92 19.53 -11.39 -10.66
CA ASP A 92 20.83 -10.94 -10.17
C ASP A 92 21.96 -11.46 -11.07
N THR A 93 23.16 -10.89 -10.92
CA THR A 93 24.40 -11.26 -11.61
C THR A 93 24.73 -12.75 -11.48
N SER A 94 24.23 -13.39 -10.42
CA SER A 94 24.33 -14.82 -10.12
C SER A 94 23.29 -15.70 -10.83
N GLY A 95 22.35 -15.10 -11.59
CA GLY A 95 21.27 -15.80 -12.29
C GLY A 95 20.05 -16.12 -11.44
N HIS A 96 20.08 -15.80 -10.14
CA HIS A 96 18.96 -16.00 -9.22
C HIS A 96 17.90 -14.89 -9.32
N PRO A 97 16.62 -15.19 -9.04
CA PRO A 97 15.56 -14.17 -8.99
C PRO A 97 15.81 -13.11 -7.90
N ASP A 98 15.75 -11.82 -8.26
CA ASP A 98 15.92 -10.70 -7.34
C ASP A 98 14.58 -10.24 -6.77
N TYR A 99 14.20 -10.87 -5.65
CA TYR A 99 12.97 -10.53 -4.93
C TYR A 99 13.01 -9.13 -4.30
N ALA A 100 14.19 -8.61 -3.95
CA ALA A 100 14.30 -7.29 -3.35
C ALA A 100 13.90 -6.19 -4.34
N LYS A 101 14.38 -6.29 -5.59
CA LYS A 101 13.97 -5.40 -6.68
C LYS A 101 12.49 -5.55 -7.02
N ALA A 102 11.98 -6.78 -7.10
CA ALA A 102 10.59 -7.03 -7.43
C ALA A 102 9.63 -6.44 -6.38
N LEU A 103 9.84 -6.77 -5.10
CA LEU A 103 9.03 -6.25 -3.99
C LEU A 103 9.14 -4.73 -3.86
N GLY A 104 10.35 -4.19 -4.01
CA GLY A 104 10.59 -2.76 -3.95
C GLY A 104 9.86 -1.99 -5.05
N LEU A 105 9.96 -2.46 -6.30
CA LEU A 105 9.27 -1.83 -7.44
C LEU A 105 7.75 -1.97 -7.32
N PHE A 106 7.25 -3.17 -6.97
CA PHE A 106 5.83 -3.41 -6.81
C PHE A 106 5.23 -2.50 -5.74
N THR A 107 5.86 -2.43 -4.56
CA THR A 107 5.43 -1.57 -3.46
C THR A 107 5.48 -0.09 -3.85
N LEU A 108 6.53 0.34 -4.55
CA LEU A 108 6.66 1.72 -5.04
C LEU A 108 5.49 2.11 -5.95
N VAL A 109 5.16 1.26 -6.93
CA VAL A 109 4.04 1.49 -7.85
C VAL A 109 2.72 1.58 -7.08
N ILE A 110 2.46 0.65 -6.14
CA ILE A 110 1.24 0.67 -5.33
C ILE A 110 1.15 1.94 -4.47
N PHE A 111 2.24 2.37 -3.83
CA PHE A 111 2.23 3.59 -3.03
C PHE A 111 2.01 4.84 -3.87
N ILE A 112 2.61 4.93 -5.06
CA ILE A 112 2.34 6.04 -6.00
C ILE A 112 0.88 6.04 -6.43
N LEU A 113 0.33 4.88 -6.79
CA LEU A 113 -1.08 4.75 -7.16
C LEU A 113 -2.01 5.14 -6.00
N LEU A 114 -1.72 4.73 -4.76
CA LEU A 114 -2.49 5.12 -3.59
C LEU A 114 -2.41 6.62 -3.32
N ILE A 115 -1.23 7.23 -3.45
CA ILE A 115 -1.07 8.70 -3.34
C ILE A 115 -1.89 9.39 -4.41
N PHE A 116 -1.83 8.92 -5.66
CA PHE A 116 -2.58 9.49 -6.78
C PHE A 116 -4.10 9.33 -6.59
N LEU A 117 -4.58 8.14 -6.21
CA LEU A 117 -5.99 7.87 -5.95
C LEU A 117 -6.51 8.66 -4.77
N ALA A 118 -5.74 8.77 -3.69
CA ALA A 118 -6.05 9.68 -2.61
C ALA A 118 -6.07 11.12 -3.14
N ALA A 119 -5.14 11.50 -4.02
CA ALA A 119 -5.03 12.83 -4.58
C ALA A 119 -6.16 13.23 -5.57
N VAL A 120 -6.75 12.28 -6.28
CA VAL A 120 -7.85 12.54 -7.22
C VAL A 120 -9.21 12.27 -6.58
N GLY A 121 -9.24 11.40 -5.57
CA GLY A 121 -10.45 10.98 -4.88
C GLY A 121 -11.23 12.15 -4.25
N PRO A 122 -12.57 12.15 -4.37
CA PRO A 122 -13.41 13.17 -3.74
C PRO A 122 -13.25 13.09 -2.21
N GLU A 123 -13.13 14.23 -1.54
CA GLU A 123 -13.16 14.31 -0.08
C GLU A 123 -14.52 14.91 0.31
N LYS A 124 -15.46 14.08 0.77
CA LYS A 124 -16.69 14.59 1.41
C LYS A 124 -16.33 15.10 2.80
N ARG A 125 -15.87 16.36 2.89
CA ARG A 125 -15.68 17.03 4.18
C ARG A 125 -17.04 17.35 4.79
N GLY A 126 -17.23 16.97 6.06
CA GLY A 126 -18.30 17.52 6.89
C GLY A 126 -19.60 16.73 6.96
N LYS A 127 -19.56 15.38 6.98
CA LYS A 127 -20.68 14.66 7.63
C LYS A 127 -20.42 14.65 9.14
N GLU A 128 -21.13 15.51 9.85
CA GLU A 128 -21.37 15.32 11.28
C GLU A 128 -22.03 13.94 11.45
N PHE A 129 -21.52 13.19 12.44
CA PHE A 129 -22.01 11.85 12.77
C PHE A 129 -23.39 11.91 13.42
#